data_AF-A0A067SHB8-F1
#
_entry.id   AF-A0A067SHB8-F1
#
_cell.length_a   1.000
_cell.length_b   1.000
_cell.length_c   1.000
_cell.angle_alpha   90.00
_cell.angle_beta   90.00
_cell.angle_gamma   90.00
#
_symmetry.space_group_name_H-M   'P 1'
#
loop_
_entity.id
_entity.type
_entity.pdbx_description
1 polymer ?
#
loop_
_entity_poly.entity_id
_entity_poly.type
_entity_poly.pdbx_seq_one_letter_code
_entity_poly.pdbx_strand_id
1 'polypeptide(L)'
;MEPFGHSIIWSMFEKVKHNLNFQDPLGYIATVKKLATSILLHYPSLVWENKKKESLETLSWCITAYSLVINPAAIVHLKVKPLGHAKQKGFAIYANKDIIQGEYIQELLGLMPEDRAEKYTDLSTITPHKDNRNDGSFEEKLLIGPIRFINHRCVSYNVEFIAIRDTYAFTIMATKNIKAKEEILLCYGVDYFKENGSECLCEDCREIPDEEEEEAEVSKKGKDQINIEERDKAKKDKRAKQKEKRKLGPN
;
A
#
# COMPACT_ATOMS: atom_id res chain seq x y z
N MET A 1 -22.58 7.78 -14.76
CA MET A 1 -21.48 6.89 -15.16
C MET A 1 -21.70 5.58 -14.43
N GLU A 2 -21.97 4.49 -15.16
CA GLU A 2 -22.20 3.19 -14.54
C GLU A 2 -20.87 2.59 -14.04
N PRO A 3 -20.85 1.93 -12.87
CA PRO A 3 -19.66 1.32 -12.26
C PRO A 3 -19.30 -0.02 -12.93
N PHE A 4 -19.22 -0.01 -14.26
CA PHE A 4 -19.34 -1.18 -15.13
C PHE A 4 -18.13 -2.14 -15.06
N GLY A 5 -16.94 -1.66 -14.69
CA GLY A 5 -15.72 -2.49 -14.66
C GLY A 5 -15.55 -3.34 -13.40
N HIS A 6 -15.67 -2.73 -12.22
CA HIS A 6 -15.30 -3.38 -10.95
C HIS A 6 -16.28 -4.47 -10.51
N SER A 7 -17.58 -4.28 -10.76
CA SER A 7 -18.62 -5.23 -10.35
C SER A 7 -18.57 -6.54 -11.16
N ILE A 8 -18.26 -6.45 -12.46
CA ILE A 8 -18.12 -7.60 -13.35
C ILE A 8 -16.86 -8.40 -12.97
N ILE A 9 -15.70 -7.75 -12.85
CA ILE A 9 -14.45 -8.40 -12.46
C ILE A 9 -14.57 -9.08 -11.09
N TRP A 10 -15.21 -8.41 -10.11
CA TRP A 10 -15.45 -8.98 -8.79
C TRP A 10 -16.41 -10.19 -8.84
N SER A 11 -17.53 -10.08 -9.55
CA SER A 11 -18.49 -11.19 -9.71
C SER A 11 -17.85 -12.40 -10.38
N MET A 12 -16.93 -12.17 -11.33
CA MET A 12 -16.17 -13.22 -11.98
C MET A 12 -15.19 -13.90 -11.02
N PHE A 13 -14.42 -13.12 -10.24
CA PHE A 13 -13.53 -13.66 -9.21
C PHE A 13 -14.31 -14.54 -8.21
N GLU A 14 -15.44 -14.06 -7.72
CA GLU A 14 -16.30 -14.79 -6.78
C GLU A 14 -16.78 -16.14 -7.35
N LYS A 15 -17.03 -16.23 -8.67
CA LYS A 15 -17.43 -17.46 -9.36
C LYS A 15 -16.31 -18.46 -9.58
N VAL A 16 -15.05 -18.05 -9.53
CA VAL A 16 -13.91 -18.95 -9.80
C VAL A 16 -13.07 -19.22 -8.56
N LYS A 17 -13.12 -18.36 -7.54
CA LYS A 17 -12.24 -18.39 -6.36
C LYS A 17 -12.23 -19.72 -5.60
N HIS A 18 -13.33 -20.47 -5.61
CA HIS A 18 -13.43 -21.76 -4.91
C HIS A 18 -12.64 -22.88 -5.60
N ASN A 19 -12.29 -22.71 -6.89
CA ASN A 19 -11.41 -23.61 -7.63
C ASN A 19 -9.93 -23.18 -7.55
N LEU A 20 -9.63 -22.08 -6.85
CA LEU A 20 -8.30 -21.52 -6.75
C LEU A 20 -7.72 -21.86 -5.38
N ASN A 21 -6.71 -22.73 -5.35
CA ASN A 21 -5.97 -22.98 -4.12
C ASN A 21 -4.83 -21.96 -3.97
N PHE A 22 -5.15 -20.82 -3.35
CA PHE A 22 -4.17 -19.76 -3.08
C PHE A 22 -3.18 -20.11 -1.95
N GLN A 23 -3.37 -21.24 -1.26
CA GLN A 23 -2.58 -21.66 -0.10
C GLN A 23 -1.53 -22.72 -0.43
N ASP A 24 -1.54 -23.29 -1.64
CA ASP A 24 -0.53 -24.25 -2.12
C ASP A 24 0.43 -23.58 -3.12
N PRO A 25 1.66 -23.23 -2.72
CA PRO A 25 2.63 -22.58 -3.60
C PRO A 25 2.98 -23.39 -4.86
N LEU A 26 2.90 -24.73 -4.81
CA LEU A 26 3.23 -25.59 -5.95
C LEU A 26 2.07 -25.65 -6.96
N GLY A 27 0.83 -25.73 -6.46
CA GLY A 27 -0.39 -25.62 -7.27
C GLY A 27 -0.72 -24.19 -7.70
N TYR A 28 -0.10 -23.19 -7.09
CA TYR A 28 -0.42 -21.78 -7.28
C TYR A 28 -0.14 -21.30 -8.72
N ILE A 29 1.04 -21.58 -9.27
CA ILE A 29 1.38 -21.18 -10.65
C ILE A 29 0.43 -21.82 -11.66
N ALA A 30 0.03 -23.08 -11.43
CA ALA A 30 -0.94 -23.76 -12.28
C ALA A 30 -2.33 -23.12 -12.16
N THR A 31 -2.73 -22.72 -10.96
CA THR A 31 -3.97 -21.99 -10.68
C THR A 31 -4.02 -20.65 -11.41
N VAL A 32 -2.96 -19.85 -11.33
CA VAL A 32 -2.82 -18.57 -12.05
C VAL A 32 -2.96 -18.77 -13.55
N LYS A 33 -2.23 -19.73 -14.12
CA LYS A 33 -2.27 -20.01 -15.56
C LYS A 33 -3.67 -20.44 -16.02
N LYS A 34 -4.35 -21.28 -15.25
CA LYS A 34 -5.72 -21.71 -15.54
C LYS A 34 -6.69 -20.53 -15.51
N LEU A 35 -6.59 -19.66 -14.51
CA LEU A 35 -7.41 -18.47 -14.39
C LEU A 35 -7.18 -17.50 -15.55
N ALA A 36 -5.92 -17.19 -15.86
CA ALA A 36 -5.56 -16.32 -16.98
C ALA A 36 -6.11 -16.87 -18.31
N THR A 37 -5.93 -18.17 -18.56
CA THR A 37 -6.46 -18.84 -19.76
C THR A 37 -7.98 -18.76 -19.84
N SER A 38 -8.67 -19.01 -18.73
CA SER A 38 -10.13 -18.94 -18.65
C SER A 38 -10.66 -17.53 -18.93
N ILE A 39 -10.04 -16.50 -18.37
CA ILE A 39 -10.41 -15.11 -18.65
C ILE A 39 -10.25 -14.79 -20.14
N LEU A 40 -9.11 -15.12 -20.77
CA LEU A 40 -8.94 -14.83 -22.20
C LEU A 40 -9.92 -15.61 -23.10
N LEU A 41 -10.32 -16.81 -22.69
CA LEU A 41 -11.33 -17.59 -23.41
C LEU A 41 -12.71 -16.93 -23.36
N HIS A 42 -13.10 -16.39 -22.19
CA HIS A 42 -14.38 -15.72 -22.01
C HIS A 42 -14.43 -14.30 -22.59
N TYR A 43 -13.27 -13.64 -22.72
CA TYR A 43 -13.15 -12.27 -23.19
C TYR A 43 -12.14 -12.18 -24.34
N PRO A 44 -12.44 -12.79 -25.50
CA PRO A 44 -11.52 -12.82 -26.63
C PRO A 44 -11.20 -11.42 -27.16
N SER A 45 -12.06 -10.42 -26.92
CA SER A 45 -11.82 -9.02 -27.25
C SER A 45 -10.69 -8.35 -26.45
N LEU A 46 -10.29 -8.93 -25.31
CA LEU A 46 -9.13 -8.47 -24.53
C LEU A 46 -7.79 -8.96 -25.11
N VAL A 47 -7.83 -9.89 -26.08
CA VAL A 47 -6.65 -10.37 -26.76
C VAL A 47 -6.43 -9.53 -28.00
N TRP A 48 -5.34 -8.77 -28.01
CA TRP A 48 -4.92 -8.07 -29.22
C TRP A 48 -4.52 -9.09 -30.30
N GLU A 49 -4.93 -8.84 -31.54
CA GLU A 49 -4.67 -9.75 -32.66
C GLU A 49 -3.17 -10.03 -32.78
N ASN A 50 -2.79 -11.30 -32.94
CA ASN A 50 -1.39 -11.76 -32.98
C ASN A 50 -0.57 -11.54 -31.67
N LYS A 51 -1.22 -11.24 -30.53
CA LYS A 51 -0.57 -11.03 -29.22
C LYS A 51 -1.07 -11.93 -28.09
N LYS A 52 -1.66 -13.08 -28.45
CA LYS A 52 -2.27 -14.03 -27.50
C LYS A 52 -1.31 -14.50 -26.39
N LYS A 53 -0.04 -14.70 -26.72
CA LYS A 53 0.97 -15.13 -25.74
C LYS A 53 1.26 -14.02 -24.74
N GLU A 54 1.53 -12.80 -25.23
CA GLU A 54 1.83 -11.64 -24.41
C GLU A 54 0.64 -11.24 -23.51
N SER A 55 -0.60 -11.30 -24.04
CA SER A 55 -1.81 -11.10 -23.25
C SER A 55 -1.92 -12.11 -22.10
N LEU A 56 -1.61 -13.39 -22.36
CA LEU A 56 -1.65 -14.44 -21.35
C LEU A 56 -0.57 -14.25 -20.28
N GLU A 57 0.64 -13.89 -20.69
CA GLU A 57 1.77 -13.61 -19.78
C GLU A 57 1.48 -12.40 -18.89
N THR A 58 0.94 -11.32 -19.47
CA THR A 58 0.56 -10.10 -18.75
C THR A 58 -0.54 -10.39 -17.72
N LEU A 59 -1.59 -11.10 -18.13
CA LEU A 59 -2.67 -11.43 -17.23
C LEU A 59 -2.22 -12.40 -16.10
N SER A 60 -1.37 -13.36 -16.44
CA SER A 60 -0.76 -14.26 -15.44
C SER A 60 0.09 -13.48 -14.44
N TRP A 61 0.87 -12.51 -14.90
CA TRP A 61 1.65 -11.63 -14.04
C TRP A 61 0.73 -10.80 -13.12
N CYS A 62 -0.32 -10.18 -13.66
CA CYS A 62 -1.27 -9.42 -12.86
C CYS A 62 -1.87 -10.28 -11.74
N ILE A 63 -2.46 -11.43 -12.08
CA ILE A 63 -3.04 -12.33 -11.07
C ILE A 63 -1.99 -12.73 -10.02
N THR A 64 -0.76 -13.02 -10.45
CA THR A 64 0.36 -13.33 -9.56
C THR A 64 0.65 -12.18 -8.60
N ALA A 65 0.86 -10.97 -9.12
CA ALA A 65 1.19 -9.81 -8.31
C ALA A 65 0.09 -9.50 -7.27
N TYR A 66 -1.19 -9.52 -7.69
CA TYR A 66 -2.31 -9.29 -6.78
C TYR A 66 -2.45 -10.37 -5.70
N SER A 67 -2.05 -11.62 -6.00
CA SER A 67 -2.05 -12.66 -4.97
C SER A 67 -1.05 -12.41 -3.85
N LEU A 68 0.08 -11.77 -4.16
CA LEU A 68 1.14 -11.53 -3.20
C LEU A 68 0.63 -10.62 -2.09
N VAL A 69 -0.18 -9.62 -2.40
CA VAL A 69 -0.75 -8.70 -1.41
C VAL A 69 -2.01 -9.22 -0.71
N ILE A 70 -2.45 -10.45 -0.98
CA ILE A 70 -3.56 -11.10 -0.24
C ILE A 70 -3.13 -12.42 0.42
N ASN A 71 -1.91 -12.90 0.13
CA ASN A 71 -1.37 -14.11 0.75
C ASN A 71 -1.16 -13.86 2.26
N PRO A 72 -1.68 -14.71 3.16
CA PRO A 72 -1.53 -14.52 4.61
C PRO A 72 -0.09 -14.35 5.10
N ALA A 73 0.89 -14.96 4.40
CA ALA A 73 2.32 -14.89 4.74
C ALA A 73 3.05 -13.65 4.20
N ALA A 74 2.39 -12.84 3.36
CA ALA A 74 2.99 -11.65 2.77
C ALA A 74 3.35 -10.59 3.81
N ILE A 75 4.35 -9.76 3.50
CA ILE A 75 4.81 -8.73 4.41
C ILE A 75 3.86 -7.53 4.47
N VAL A 76 3.04 -7.36 3.43
CA VAL A 76 1.99 -6.35 3.31
C VAL A 76 0.69 -6.96 2.79
N HIS A 77 -0.43 -6.34 3.13
CA HIS A 77 -1.76 -6.73 2.64
C HIS A 77 -2.54 -5.56 2.06
N LEU A 78 -3.27 -5.84 0.98
CA LEU A 78 -4.33 -4.99 0.45
C LEU A 78 -5.55 -5.07 1.36
N LYS A 79 -6.06 -3.92 1.79
CA LYS A 79 -7.27 -3.81 2.63
C LYS A 79 -8.20 -2.74 2.10
N VAL A 80 -9.47 -2.85 2.46
CA VAL A 80 -10.47 -1.81 2.22
C VAL A 80 -10.37 -0.77 3.33
N LYS A 81 -10.33 0.51 2.96
CA LYS A 81 -10.27 1.67 3.88
C LYS A 81 -11.28 2.73 3.43
N PRO A 82 -11.97 3.43 4.36
CA PRO A 82 -12.66 4.67 4.01
C PRO A 82 -11.65 5.72 3.50
N LEU A 83 -11.95 6.33 2.35
CA LEU A 83 -11.16 7.42 1.79
C LEU A 83 -11.94 8.74 1.89
N GLY A 84 -11.24 9.81 2.31
CA GLY A 84 -11.79 11.16 2.43
C GLY A 84 -12.97 11.31 3.40
N HIS A 85 -13.68 12.44 3.31
CA HIS A 85 -14.82 12.76 4.19
C HIS A 85 -16.11 11.99 3.87
N ALA A 86 -16.26 11.47 2.65
CA ALA A 86 -17.52 10.90 2.15
C ALA A 86 -17.73 9.40 2.49
N LYS A 87 -16.90 8.79 3.35
CA LYS A 87 -16.91 7.34 3.67
C LYS A 87 -16.92 6.43 2.41
N GLN A 88 -16.39 6.90 1.29
CA GLN A 88 -16.23 6.06 0.11
C GLN A 88 -15.24 4.95 0.43
N LYS A 89 -15.59 3.71 0.08
CA LYS A 89 -14.69 2.57 0.25
C LYS A 89 -13.63 2.63 -0.84
N GLY A 90 -12.38 2.77 -0.44
CA GLY A 90 -11.22 2.59 -1.29
C GLY A 90 -10.31 1.48 -0.78
N PHE A 91 -9.10 1.44 -1.30
CA PHE A 91 -8.09 0.47 -0.94
C PHE A 91 -6.87 1.13 -0.32
N ALA A 92 -6.14 0.37 0.48
CA ALA A 92 -4.91 0.78 1.11
C ALA A 92 -4.01 -0.45 1.31
N ILE A 93 -2.70 -0.23 1.32
CA ILE A 93 -1.72 -1.27 1.64
C ILE A 93 -1.31 -1.11 3.10
N TYR A 94 -1.30 -2.20 3.86
CA TYR A 94 -0.88 -2.22 5.26
C TYR A 94 0.24 -3.22 5.49
N ALA A 95 1.18 -2.88 6.35
CA ALA A 95 2.16 -3.82 6.87
C ALA A 95 1.47 -4.97 7.61
N ASN A 96 1.83 -6.21 7.30
CA ASN A 96 1.36 -7.42 8.00
C ASN A 96 2.34 -7.86 9.09
N LYS A 97 3.61 -7.45 8.97
CA LYS A 97 4.67 -7.60 9.98
C LYS A 97 5.48 -6.31 10.07
N ASP A 98 6.37 -6.23 11.06
CA ASP A 98 7.34 -5.13 11.14
C ASP A 98 8.28 -5.17 9.91
N ILE A 99 8.50 -4.00 9.31
CA ILE A 99 9.39 -3.77 8.16
C ILE A 99 10.49 -2.81 8.59
N ILE A 100 11.73 -3.13 8.30
CA ILE A 100 12.87 -2.29 8.68
C ILE A 100 13.17 -1.24 7.60
N GLN A 101 13.71 -0.10 8.02
CA GLN A 101 14.21 0.91 7.08
C GLN A 101 15.22 0.29 6.09
N GLY A 102 15.07 0.62 4.81
CA GLY A 102 15.88 0.11 3.71
C GLY A 102 15.42 -1.24 3.16
N GLU A 103 14.40 -1.88 3.74
CA GLU A 103 13.84 -3.12 3.22
C GLU A 103 13.02 -2.87 1.95
N TYR A 104 13.25 -3.70 0.93
CA TYR A 104 12.45 -3.72 -0.30
C TYR A 104 11.17 -4.53 -0.10
N ILE A 105 10.02 -3.96 -0.45
CA ILE A 105 8.71 -4.61 -0.36
C ILE A 105 8.36 -5.20 -1.73
N GLN A 106 8.80 -6.42 -1.98
CA GLN A 106 8.70 -7.08 -3.28
C GLN A 106 7.27 -7.44 -3.68
N GLU A 107 6.34 -7.55 -2.74
CA GLU A 107 4.92 -7.75 -3.03
C GLU A 107 4.27 -6.52 -3.68
N LEU A 108 4.88 -5.33 -3.53
CA LEU A 108 4.44 -4.08 -4.14
C LEU A 108 5.21 -3.79 -5.43
N LEU A 109 5.04 -4.67 -6.42
CA LEU A 109 5.56 -4.46 -7.76
C LEU A 109 4.60 -3.64 -8.62
N GLY A 110 5.18 -2.77 -9.44
CA GLY A 110 4.51 -1.99 -10.46
C GLY A 110 5.11 -2.24 -11.83
N LEU A 111 4.29 -2.17 -12.87
CA LEU A 111 4.74 -2.10 -14.26
C LEU A 111 4.12 -0.90 -14.95
N MET A 112 4.87 -0.32 -15.89
CA MET A 112 4.34 0.58 -16.90
C MET A 112 4.27 -0.20 -18.23
N PRO A 113 3.09 -0.35 -18.83
CA PRO A 113 3.01 -0.89 -20.18
C PRO A 113 3.68 0.08 -21.18
N GLU A 114 4.17 -0.47 -22.28
CA GLU A 114 4.77 0.32 -23.36
C GLU A 114 3.72 1.16 -24.10
N ASP A 115 2.47 0.72 -24.10
CA ASP A 115 1.37 1.41 -24.76
C ASP A 115 1.05 2.74 -24.06
N ARG A 116 1.03 3.80 -24.86
CA ARG A 116 0.77 5.19 -24.45
C ARG A 116 -0.63 5.65 -24.87
N ALA A 117 -1.32 4.85 -25.68
CA ALA A 117 -2.50 5.27 -26.39
C ALA A 117 -3.77 4.82 -25.67
N GLU A 118 -4.13 5.46 -24.56
CA GLU A 118 -5.53 5.52 -24.13
C GLU A 118 -5.77 6.62 -23.08
N LYS A 119 -6.96 7.22 -23.09
CA LYS A 119 -7.44 8.04 -21.98
C LYS A 119 -7.84 7.09 -20.85
N TYR A 120 -6.91 6.81 -19.95
CA TYR A 120 -7.15 5.98 -18.77
C TYR A 120 -7.94 6.75 -17.71
N THR A 121 -9.23 7.01 -17.98
CA THR A 121 -10.10 7.58 -16.96
C THR A 121 -10.27 6.53 -15.88
N ASP A 122 -9.65 6.74 -14.71
CA ASP A 122 -9.77 5.97 -13.45
C ASP A 122 -8.62 5.00 -13.10
N LEU A 123 -7.58 4.86 -13.93
CA LEU A 123 -6.37 4.14 -13.53
C LEU A 123 -5.25 5.09 -13.06
N SER A 124 -4.36 4.56 -12.23
CA SER A 124 -3.24 5.33 -11.68
C SER A 124 -2.18 5.48 -12.76
N THR A 125 -1.60 6.65 -12.84
CA THR A 125 -0.56 6.99 -13.81
C THR A 125 0.72 7.41 -13.08
N ILE A 126 1.86 7.31 -13.76
CA ILE A 126 3.17 7.68 -13.22
C ILE A 126 4.11 8.14 -14.34
N THR A 127 4.93 9.14 -14.04
CA THR A 127 6.03 9.56 -14.92
C THR A 127 7.22 8.60 -14.80
N PRO A 128 7.77 8.09 -15.91
CA PRO A 128 8.96 7.23 -15.89
C PRO A 128 10.13 7.88 -15.14
N HIS A 129 10.83 7.11 -14.30
CA HIS A 129 12.08 7.57 -13.69
C HIS A 129 13.24 7.46 -14.68
N LYS A 130 14.26 8.29 -14.53
CA LYS A 130 15.47 8.27 -15.39
C LYS A 130 16.19 6.92 -15.45
N ASP A 131 16.06 6.11 -14.40
CA ASP A 131 16.68 4.78 -14.30
C ASP A 131 15.81 3.69 -14.93
N ASN A 132 14.53 3.95 -15.21
CA ASN A 132 13.72 3.03 -16.00
C ASN A 132 14.21 2.97 -17.44
N ARG A 133 13.72 1.97 -18.18
CA ARG A 133 13.89 1.92 -19.63
C ARG A 133 13.32 3.21 -20.24
N ASN A 134 14.20 4.03 -20.79
CA ASN A 134 13.84 5.31 -21.39
C ASN A 134 14.00 5.22 -22.90
N ASP A 135 12.88 5.30 -23.62
CA ASP A 135 12.84 5.37 -25.09
C ASP A 135 12.96 6.83 -25.60
N GLY A 136 13.32 7.76 -24.72
CA GLY A 136 13.45 9.19 -24.98
C GLY A 136 12.24 10.00 -24.51
N SER A 137 11.18 9.39 -23.95
CA SER A 137 10.04 10.12 -23.39
C SER A 137 9.90 9.98 -21.87
N PHE A 138 9.55 11.10 -21.25
CA PHE A 138 9.07 11.18 -19.86
C PHE A 138 7.56 11.46 -19.84
N GLU A 139 6.85 10.99 -20.85
CA GLU A 139 5.39 11.09 -20.86
C GLU A 139 4.81 10.20 -19.78
N GLU A 140 3.76 10.68 -19.13
CA GLU A 140 3.04 9.94 -18.13
C GLU A 140 2.52 8.61 -18.70
N LYS A 141 2.74 7.52 -17.96
CA LYS A 141 2.32 6.16 -18.36
C LYS A 141 1.37 5.57 -17.35
N LEU A 142 0.58 4.59 -17.80
CA LEU A 142 -0.25 3.79 -16.92
C LEU A 142 0.60 3.04 -15.87
N LEU A 143 0.14 2.99 -14.62
CA LEU A 143 0.74 2.18 -13.55
C LEU A 143 -0.18 1.01 -13.21
N ILE A 144 0.30 -0.21 -13.49
CA ILE A 144 -0.38 -1.46 -13.17
C ILE A 144 0.32 -2.22 -12.03
N GLY A 145 -0.42 -3.09 -11.37
CA GLY A 145 0.06 -3.91 -10.25
C GLY A 145 -0.33 -3.37 -8.87
N PRO A 146 -0.07 -4.13 -7.78
CA PRO A 146 -0.49 -3.78 -6.43
C PRO A 146 0.04 -2.45 -5.90
N ILE A 147 1.18 -1.99 -6.44
CA ILE A 147 1.82 -0.74 -6.03
C ILE A 147 0.88 0.48 -6.13
N ARG A 148 -0.12 0.43 -7.03
CA ARG A 148 -1.05 1.52 -7.31
C ARG A 148 -2.07 1.79 -6.19
N PHE A 149 -2.12 0.93 -5.16
CA PHE A 149 -2.99 1.09 -3.99
C PHE A 149 -2.26 1.67 -2.77
N ILE A 150 -0.98 2.01 -2.91
CA ILE A 150 -0.26 2.75 -1.87
C ILE A 150 -0.77 4.17 -1.89
N ASN A 151 -1.35 4.62 -0.78
CA ASN A 151 -1.98 5.94 -0.71
C ASN A 151 -0.95 7.06 -0.52
N HIS A 152 -1.39 8.26 -0.90
CA HIS A 152 -0.62 9.48 -0.74
C HIS A 152 -0.48 9.92 0.73
N ARG A 153 0.70 10.46 1.07
CA ARG A 153 0.94 11.23 2.29
C ARG A 153 2.00 12.31 2.01
N CYS A 154 1.69 13.58 2.29
CA CYS A 154 2.55 14.70 1.92
C CYS A 154 3.89 14.72 2.68
N VAL A 155 3.85 14.45 3.97
CA VAL A 155 4.99 14.63 4.90
C VAL A 155 5.31 13.33 5.62
N SER A 156 4.31 12.66 6.17
CA SER A 156 4.48 11.51 7.06
C SER A 156 4.60 10.17 6.33
N TYR A 157 4.89 10.16 5.01
CA TYR A 157 5.07 8.95 4.20
C TYR A 157 6.24 8.09 4.71
N ASN A 158 6.20 6.79 4.43
CA ASN A 158 7.12 5.80 4.99
C ASN A 158 7.81 4.91 3.95
N VAL A 159 7.52 5.12 2.67
CA VAL A 159 8.19 4.44 1.57
C VAL A 159 8.49 5.36 0.40
N GLU A 160 9.35 4.90 -0.51
CA GLU A 160 9.62 5.54 -1.79
C GLU A 160 9.58 4.54 -2.95
N PHE A 161 9.28 5.04 -4.16
CA PHE A 161 9.39 4.26 -5.39
C PHE A 161 10.85 4.01 -5.73
N ILE A 162 11.18 2.77 -6.06
CA ILE A 162 12.46 2.39 -6.62
C ILE A 162 12.25 1.87 -8.03
N ALA A 163 12.80 2.60 -9.00
CA ALA A 163 12.85 2.15 -10.39
C ALA A 163 13.78 0.95 -10.53
N ILE A 164 13.32 -0.09 -11.22
CA ILE A 164 14.16 -1.23 -11.57
C ILE A 164 14.89 -0.87 -12.87
N ARG A 165 16.22 -0.79 -12.77
CA ARG A 165 17.09 -0.28 -13.84
C ARG A 165 16.84 -0.97 -15.18
N ASP A 166 16.77 -0.19 -16.25
CA ASP A 166 16.59 -0.65 -17.64
C ASP A 166 15.29 -1.44 -17.88
N THR A 167 14.30 -1.29 -17.00
CA THR A 167 12.97 -1.88 -17.14
C THR A 167 11.86 -0.84 -16.97
N TYR A 168 10.64 -1.19 -17.34
CA TYR A 168 9.44 -0.40 -17.03
C TYR A 168 8.83 -0.76 -15.67
N ALA A 169 9.61 -1.32 -14.76
CA ALA A 169 9.13 -1.81 -13.48
C ALA A 169 9.53 -0.91 -12.31
N PHE A 170 8.70 -0.93 -11.27
CA PHE A 170 8.96 -0.31 -9.98
C PHE A 170 8.78 -1.30 -8.85
N THR A 171 9.50 -1.07 -7.77
CA THR A 171 9.23 -1.64 -6.46
C THR A 171 9.23 -0.52 -5.42
N ILE A 172 9.14 -0.90 -4.15
CA ILE A 172 9.05 0.00 -3.02
C ILE A 172 10.16 -0.31 -2.03
N MET A 173 10.74 0.74 -1.44
CA MET A 173 11.65 0.61 -0.31
C MET A 173 11.14 1.40 0.88
N ALA A 174 11.25 0.82 2.08
CA ALA A 174 10.93 1.50 3.32
C ALA A 174 11.95 2.60 3.63
N THR A 175 11.49 3.84 3.82
CA THR A 175 12.35 4.98 4.16
C THR A 175 12.55 5.15 5.67
N LYS A 176 11.74 4.45 6.47
CA LYS A 176 11.81 4.36 7.94
C LYS A 176 11.30 2.99 8.40
N ASN A 177 11.51 2.65 9.66
CA ASN A 177 10.90 1.45 10.25
C ASN A 177 9.36 1.60 10.24
N ILE A 178 8.66 0.54 9.83
CA ILE A 178 7.19 0.49 9.73
C ILE A 178 6.71 -0.66 10.62
N LYS A 179 5.78 -0.39 11.52
CA LYS A 179 5.22 -1.41 12.41
C LYS A 179 4.11 -2.19 11.73
N ALA A 180 3.96 -3.45 12.15
CA ALA A 180 2.80 -4.24 11.74
C ALA A 180 1.50 -3.45 11.97
N LYS A 181 0.61 -3.51 10.97
CA LYS A 181 -0.67 -2.77 10.89
C LYS A 181 -0.55 -1.28 10.55
N GLU A 182 0.64 -0.72 10.38
CA GLU A 182 0.76 0.63 9.81
C GLU A 182 0.47 0.62 8.30
N GLU A 183 -0.10 1.72 7.80
CA GLU A 183 -0.35 1.89 6.37
C GLU A 183 0.97 2.17 5.63
N ILE A 184 1.14 1.57 4.46
CA ILE A 184 2.22 1.90 3.54
C ILE A 184 1.80 3.14 2.77
N LEU A 185 2.60 4.20 2.87
CA LEU A 185 2.28 5.54 2.43
C LEU A 185 3.45 6.14 1.66
N LEU A 186 3.13 6.77 0.54
CA LEU A 186 4.07 7.33 -0.43
C LEU A 186 3.76 8.82 -0.63
N CYS A 187 4.76 9.63 -0.95
CA CYS A 187 4.51 10.97 -1.51
C CYS A 187 4.42 10.88 -3.04
N TYR A 188 3.28 11.27 -3.61
CA TYR A 188 3.06 11.28 -5.06
C TYR A 188 3.75 12.45 -5.77
N GLY A 189 4.25 13.43 -5.01
CA GLY A 189 4.74 14.71 -5.54
C GLY A 189 3.90 15.89 -5.04
N VAL A 190 4.52 17.07 -5.03
CA VAL A 190 3.97 18.29 -4.39
C VAL A 190 2.75 18.85 -5.15
N ASP A 191 2.65 18.57 -6.45
CA ASP A 191 1.65 19.19 -7.33
C ASP A 191 0.60 18.21 -7.85
N TYR A 192 0.66 16.92 -7.47
CA TYR A 192 -0.22 15.86 -7.95
C TYR A 192 -1.72 16.22 -7.84
N PHE A 193 -2.18 16.72 -6.69
CA PHE A 193 -3.58 17.09 -6.50
C PHE A 193 -3.94 18.44 -7.13
N LYS A 194 -2.96 19.35 -7.24
CA LYS A 194 -3.17 20.71 -7.74
C LYS A 194 -3.41 20.73 -9.24
N GLU A 195 -2.73 19.86 -10.01
CA GLU A 195 -2.87 19.77 -11.46
C GLU A 195 -4.32 19.50 -11.89
N ASN A 196 -5.07 18.77 -11.07
CA ASN A 196 -6.47 18.42 -11.30
C ASN A 196 -7.47 19.32 -10.55
N GLY A 197 -7.00 20.43 -9.94
CA GLY A 197 -7.81 21.33 -9.12
C GLY A 197 -8.43 20.65 -7.89
N SER A 198 -7.88 19.51 -7.48
CA SER A 198 -8.36 18.71 -6.34
C SER A 198 -7.58 19.06 -5.07
N GLU A 199 -8.21 18.92 -3.91
CA GLU A 199 -7.54 19.09 -2.63
C GLU A 199 -6.95 17.76 -2.14
N CYS A 200 -5.78 17.82 -1.48
CA CYS A 200 -5.19 16.64 -0.86
C CYS A 200 -5.93 16.28 0.42
N LEU A 201 -6.50 15.08 0.48
CA LEU A 201 -7.27 14.59 1.62
C LEU A 201 -6.47 13.68 2.57
N CYS A 202 -5.13 13.66 2.45
CA CYS A 202 -4.30 12.87 3.37
C CYS A 202 -4.32 13.47 4.79
N GLU A 203 -4.03 12.68 5.82
CA GLU A 203 -4.13 13.19 7.20
C GLU A 203 -3.06 14.24 7.56
N ASP A 204 -2.06 14.48 6.71
CA ASP A 204 -1.15 15.62 6.91
C ASP A 204 -1.78 16.96 6.46
N CYS A 205 -2.83 16.92 5.62
CA CYS A 205 -3.42 18.11 5.00
C CYS A 205 -4.88 18.35 5.39
N ARG A 206 -5.64 17.30 5.67
CA ARG A 206 -7.06 17.46 6.04
C ARG A 206 -7.18 18.19 7.38
N GLU A 207 -8.18 19.05 7.49
CA GLU A 207 -8.62 19.53 8.79
C GLU A 207 -9.17 18.35 9.59
N ILE A 208 -8.73 18.20 10.83
CA ILE A 208 -9.20 17.12 11.72
C ILE A 208 -10.56 17.56 12.26
N PRO A 209 -11.65 16.79 12.06
CA PRO A 209 -12.94 17.13 12.67
C PRO A 209 -12.85 17.06 14.19
N ASP A 210 -13.55 17.95 14.90
CA ASP A 210 -13.56 18.05 16.37
C ASP A 210 -13.80 16.69 17.07
N GLU A 211 -14.63 15.83 16.48
CA GLU A 211 -14.94 14.47 16.99
C GLU A 211 -13.71 13.53 16.99
N GLU A 212 -12.83 13.62 15.99
CA GLU A 212 -11.59 12.82 15.93
C GLU A 212 -10.53 13.36 16.89
N GLU A 213 -10.55 14.67 17.19
CA GLU A 213 -9.68 15.27 18.21
C GLU A 213 -10.04 14.78 19.62
N GLU A 214 -11.33 14.71 19.94
CA GLU A 214 -11.81 14.17 21.22
C GLU A 214 -11.39 12.70 21.42
N GLU A 215 -11.54 11.84 20.40
CA GLU A 215 -11.10 10.45 20.46
C GLU A 215 -9.57 10.32 20.60
N ALA A 216 -8.80 11.14 19.88
CA ALA A 216 -7.35 11.18 19.97
C ALA A 216 -6.87 11.66 21.35
N GLU A 217 -7.56 12.63 21.97
CA GLU A 217 -7.29 13.09 23.32
C GLU A 217 -7.60 12.03 24.39
N VAL A 218 -8.72 11.32 24.25
CA VAL A 218 -9.11 10.23 25.15
C VAL A 218 -8.08 9.09 25.07
N SER A 219 -7.61 8.76 23.86
CA SER A 219 -6.58 7.74 23.63
C SER A 219 -5.21 8.13 24.20
N LYS A 220 -4.84 9.42 24.15
CA LYS A 220 -3.62 9.96 24.79
C LYS A 220 -3.72 9.92 26.32
N LYS A 221 -4.87 10.34 26.89
CA LYS A 221 -5.13 10.29 28.34
C LYS A 221 -5.08 8.86 28.90
N GLY A 222 -5.54 7.86 28.14
CA GLY A 222 -5.46 6.45 28.53
C GLY A 222 -4.03 5.88 28.59
N LYS A 223 -3.10 6.38 27.76
CA LYS A 223 -1.68 5.96 27.78
C LYS A 223 -0.86 6.67 28.86
N ASP A 224 -1.17 7.93 29.16
CA ASP A 224 -0.44 8.71 30.16
C ASP A 224 -0.82 8.35 31.61
N GLN A 225 -2.04 7.85 31.85
CA GLN A 225 -2.46 7.44 33.20
C GLN A 225 -1.71 6.21 33.74
N ILE A 226 -1.37 5.25 32.88
CA ILE A 226 -0.62 4.04 33.28
C ILE A 226 0.80 4.41 33.74
N ASN A 227 1.37 5.51 33.22
CA ASN A 227 2.78 5.87 33.43
C ASN A 227 3.01 6.91 34.55
N ILE A 228 1.96 7.53 35.10
CA ILE A 228 2.09 8.52 36.19
C ILE A 228 2.18 7.82 37.55
N GLU A 229 1.36 6.80 37.82
CA GLU A 229 1.36 6.11 39.11
C GLU A 229 2.68 5.37 39.38
N GLU A 230 3.24 4.67 38.40
CA GLU A 230 4.54 3.99 38.55
C GLU A 230 5.70 4.99 38.70
N ARG A 231 5.65 6.12 37.98
CA ARG A 231 6.69 7.15 38.00
C ARG A 231 6.67 7.95 39.31
N ASP A 232 5.51 8.16 39.91
CA ASP A 232 5.37 8.80 41.22
C ASP A 232 5.73 7.86 42.37
N LYS A 233 5.44 6.55 42.25
CA LYS A 233 5.92 5.52 43.20
C LYS A 233 7.45 5.42 43.17
N ALA A 234 8.04 5.37 41.97
CA ALA A 234 9.50 5.33 41.79
C ALA A 234 10.21 6.61 42.30
N LYS A 235 9.58 7.79 42.14
CA LYS A 235 10.10 9.06 42.69
C LYS A 235 9.98 9.13 44.22
N LYS A 236 8.89 8.61 44.81
CA LYS A 236 8.73 8.53 46.27
C LYS A 236 9.74 7.56 46.88
N ASP A 237 9.96 6.40 46.27
CA ASP A 237 10.95 5.42 46.74
C ASP A 237 12.39 5.92 46.63
N LYS A 238 12.73 6.63 45.53
CA LYS A 238 14.04 7.27 45.41
C LYS A 238 14.26 8.36 46.46
N ARG A 239 13.24 9.19 46.76
CA ARG A 239 13.33 10.23 47.80
C ARG A 239 13.44 9.65 49.21
N ALA A 240 12.78 8.53 49.49
CA ALA A 240 12.89 7.81 50.77
C ALA A 240 14.30 7.25 50.98
N LYS A 241 14.85 6.54 49.97
CA LYS A 241 16.22 5.99 50.01
C LYS A 241 17.30 7.06 50.13
N GLN A 242 17.09 8.23 49.52
CA GLN A 242 18.03 9.36 49.62
C GLN A 242 17.98 10.04 51.00
N LYS A 243 16.84 10.02 51.70
CA LYS A 243 16.70 10.50 53.07
C LYS A 243 17.33 9.55 54.09
N GLU A 244 17.25 8.24 53.90
CA GLU A 244 17.95 7.26 54.76
C GLU A 244 19.47 7.34 54.62
N LYS A 245 19.99 7.43 53.38
CA LYS A 245 21.43 7.60 53.14
C LYS A 245 22.02 8.90 53.70
N ARG A 246 21.20 9.91 54.00
CA ARG A 246 21.64 11.16 54.64
C ARG A 246 21.62 11.09 56.18
N LYS A 247 20.94 10.11 56.77
CA LYS A 247 20.89 9.89 58.22
C LYS A 247 22.02 8.99 58.71
N LEU A 248 22.50 8.09 57.85
CA LEU A 248 23.72 7.33 58.07
C LEU A 248 24.86 8.17 57.50
N GLY A 249 25.49 9.00 58.34
CA GLY A 249 26.65 9.79 57.96
C GLY A 249 27.76 8.90 57.35
N PRO A 250 28.67 9.46 56.55
CA PRO A 250 29.69 8.67 55.87
C PRO A 250 30.61 8.00 56.91
N ASN A 251 30.72 6.67 56.84
CA ASN A 251 31.88 5.94 57.34
C ASN A 251 33.06 6.17 56.40
#